data_AF-A0A0G8BZF0-F1
#
_entry.id   AF-A0A0G8BZF0-F1
#
_cell.length_a   1.000
_cell.length_b   1.000
_cell.length_c   1.000
_cell.angle_alpha   90.00
_cell.angle_beta   90.00
_cell.angle_gamma   90.00
#
_symmetry.space_group_name_H-M   'P 1'
#
loop_
_entity.id
_entity.type
_entity.pdbx_description
1 polymer ?
#
loop_
_entity_poly.entity_id
_entity_poly.type
_entity_poly.pdbx_seq_one_letter_code
_entity_poly.pdbx_strand_id
1 'polypeptide(L)'
;MNHTILKELEVELKNYFQPFLNAPATIEEIQYAESEMGIAFPDELRNLYLAHNGEDKSGPGLFFGLPFLSLDEVLDEWRIWKRIEEDDFFNFDAFSIPTEYIKERYVNHNWIPISKDNGGNNLGIDVDPDEKGKVGQVINFGRDEEVKYVIANRISDLLLFILQTLKNKNFTIHQEEDYLYWSYGANDNIHFLDALFNIELPVLQPQFIFQSENNVKDWYDSLDENWRYIVGASECADRFIRDKRLYLGGKGLVDISPLQMCTEVYRSERTNFIRK
;
A
#
# COMPACT_ATOMS: atom_id res chain seq x y z
N MET A 1 -19.22 2.81 11.22
CA MET A 1 -18.44 3.66 10.30
C MET A 1 -18.19 2.91 8.99
N ASN A 2 -17.54 1.73 9.01
CA ASN A 2 -17.27 0.92 7.81
C ASN A 2 -18.53 0.55 7.01
N HIS A 3 -19.60 0.14 7.69
CA HIS A 3 -20.85 -0.25 7.03
C HIS A 3 -21.51 0.90 6.25
N THR A 4 -21.27 2.15 6.63
CA THR A 4 -21.79 3.32 5.91
C THR A 4 -20.95 3.60 4.67
N ILE A 5 -19.62 3.57 4.80
CA ILE A 5 -18.68 3.81 3.69
C ILE A 5 -18.84 2.75 2.60
N LEU A 6 -18.93 1.48 2.99
CA LEU A 6 -19.06 0.38 2.04
C LEU A 6 -20.38 0.46 1.26
N LYS A 7 -21.49 0.80 1.92
CA LYS A 7 -22.77 1.04 1.24
C LYS A 7 -22.72 2.19 0.25
N GLU A 8 -22.08 3.31 0.63
CA GLU A 8 -21.88 4.42 -0.31
C GLU A 8 -21.02 4.00 -1.50
N LEU A 9 -19.95 3.24 -1.25
CA LEU A 9 -19.07 2.70 -2.28
C LEU A 9 -19.83 1.77 -3.24
N GLU A 10 -20.66 0.85 -2.73
CA GLU A 10 -21.53 0.01 -3.55
C GLU A 10 -22.49 0.81 -4.43
N VAL A 11 -23.06 1.90 -3.89
CA VAL A 11 -23.97 2.78 -4.65
C VAL A 11 -23.21 3.48 -5.79
N GLU A 12 -22.01 3.98 -5.53
CA GLU A 12 -21.19 4.63 -6.56
C GLU A 12 -20.74 3.63 -7.64
N LEU A 13 -20.29 2.43 -7.24
CA LEU A 13 -19.81 1.40 -8.17
C LEU A 13 -20.91 0.90 -9.13
N LYS A 14 -22.18 0.89 -8.71
CA LYS A 14 -23.32 0.52 -9.57
C LYS A 14 -23.53 1.45 -10.77
N ASN A 15 -22.95 2.65 -10.76
CA ASN A 15 -22.97 3.55 -11.90
C ASN A 15 -22.06 3.06 -13.05
N TYR A 16 -21.13 2.16 -12.76
CA TYR A 16 -20.05 1.74 -13.67
C TYR A 16 -20.05 0.24 -13.94
N PHE A 17 -20.41 -0.58 -12.95
CA PHE A 17 -20.31 -2.04 -13.01
C PHE A 17 -21.63 -2.71 -12.65
N GLN A 18 -21.86 -3.91 -13.20
CA GLN A 18 -22.90 -4.80 -12.70
C GLN A 18 -22.56 -5.26 -11.28
N PRO A 19 -23.54 -5.63 -10.44
CA PRO A 19 -23.25 -6.16 -9.11
C PRO A 19 -22.30 -7.35 -9.18
N PHE A 20 -21.17 -7.24 -8.47
CA PHE A 20 -20.07 -8.21 -8.54
C PHE A 20 -19.60 -8.70 -7.16
N LEU A 21 -20.00 -8.05 -6.07
CA LEU A 21 -19.63 -8.47 -4.72
C LEU A 21 -20.46 -9.68 -4.29
N ASN A 22 -19.81 -10.65 -3.65
CA ASN A 22 -20.45 -11.88 -3.20
C ASN A 22 -21.38 -11.62 -2.01
N ALA A 23 -22.20 -12.63 -1.67
CA ALA A 23 -22.97 -12.60 -0.44
C ALA A 23 -22.05 -12.49 0.80
N PRO A 24 -22.56 -11.97 1.94
CA PRO A 24 -21.86 -11.99 3.22
C PRO A 24 -21.29 -13.37 3.57
N ALA A 25 -20.10 -13.40 4.17
CA ALA A 25 -19.61 -14.57 4.85
C ALA A 25 -20.42 -14.83 6.12
N THR A 26 -20.56 -16.10 6.47
CA THR A 26 -21.08 -16.56 7.75
C THR A 26 -20.03 -16.40 8.85
N ILE A 27 -20.48 -16.40 10.11
CA ILE A 27 -19.57 -16.35 11.25
C ILE A 27 -18.68 -17.60 11.28
N GLU A 28 -19.24 -18.74 10.89
CA GLU A 28 -18.58 -20.04 10.84
C GLU A 28 -17.47 -20.07 9.79
N GLU A 29 -17.68 -19.49 8.59
CA GLU A 29 -16.64 -19.37 7.55
C GLU A 29 -15.47 -18.50 8.04
N ILE A 30 -15.76 -17.38 8.70
CA ILE A 30 -14.71 -16.52 9.27
C ILE A 30 -13.94 -17.26 10.37
N GLN A 31 -14.64 -17.92 11.28
CA GLN A 31 -14.02 -18.69 12.37
C GLN A 31 -13.16 -19.85 11.84
N TYR A 32 -13.60 -20.50 10.76
CA TYR A 32 -12.82 -21.52 10.09
C TYR A 32 -11.52 -20.94 9.54
N ALA A 33 -11.58 -19.80 8.84
CA ALA A 33 -10.38 -19.15 8.32
C ALA A 33 -9.41 -18.71 9.43
N GLU A 34 -9.92 -18.09 10.50
CA GLU A 34 -9.12 -17.72 11.67
C GLU A 34 -8.43 -18.93 12.31
N SER A 35 -9.15 -20.04 12.44
CA SER A 35 -8.63 -21.29 13.01
C SER A 35 -7.56 -21.94 12.14
N GLU A 36 -7.77 -21.98 10.82
CA GLU A 36 -6.80 -22.53 9.86
C GLU A 36 -5.50 -21.70 9.84
N MET A 37 -5.63 -20.38 9.95
CA MET A 37 -4.50 -19.45 9.95
C MET A 37 -3.79 -19.38 11.31
N GLY A 38 -4.51 -19.70 12.40
CA GLY A 38 -4.04 -19.45 13.76
C GLY A 38 -4.00 -17.95 14.08
N ILE A 39 -4.82 -17.14 13.40
CA ILE A 39 -4.83 -15.68 13.46
C ILE A 39 -6.24 -15.21 13.78
N ALA A 40 -6.38 -14.34 14.79
CA ALA A 40 -7.63 -13.64 15.04
C ALA A 40 -7.75 -12.44 14.08
N PHE A 41 -8.86 -12.35 13.34
CA PHE A 41 -9.05 -11.25 12.40
C PHE A 41 -9.40 -9.96 13.16
N PRO A 42 -8.77 -8.83 12.81
CA PRO A 42 -9.19 -7.52 13.33
C PRO A 42 -10.67 -7.25 13.01
N ASP A 43 -11.35 -6.51 13.88
CA ASP A 43 -12.79 -6.23 13.75
C ASP A 43 -13.18 -5.68 12.38
N GLU A 44 -12.35 -4.82 11.78
CA GLU A 44 -12.64 -4.26 10.46
C GLU A 44 -12.57 -5.29 9.33
N LEU A 45 -11.66 -6.26 9.44
CA LEU A 45 -11.54 -7.34 8.46
C LEU A 45 -12.74 -8.29 8.58
N ARG A 46 -13.11 -8.65 9.82
CA ARG A 46 -14.34 -9.43 10.07
C ARG A 46 -15.56 -8.71 9.50
N ASN A 47 -15.69 -7.41 9.75
CA ASN A 47 -16.83 -6.61 9.27
C ASN A 47 -16.86 -6.48 7.74
N LEU A 48 -15.70 -6.46 7.08
CA LEU A 48 -15.62 -6.49 5.62
C LEU A 48 -16.19 -7.82 5.07
N TYR A 49 -15.76 -8.95 5.64
CA TYR A 49 -16.24 -10.27 5.22
C TYR A 49 -17.70 -10.56 5.59
N LEU A 50 -18.18 -10.06 6.74
CA LEU A 50 -19.60 -10.08 7.12
C LEU A 50 -20.47 -9.19 6.22
N ALA A 51 -19.87 -8.31 5.41
CA ALA A 51 -20.60 -7.57 4.38
C ALA A 51 -20.56 -8.30 3.04
N HIS A 52 -19.38 -8.75 2.60
CA HIS A 52 -19.19 -9.47 1.34
C HIS A 52 -18.04 -10.47 1.45
N ASN A 53 -18.27 -11.73 1.04
CA ASN A 53 -17.23 -12.75 0.99
C ASN A 53 -16.42 -12.69 -0.32
N GLY A 54 -15.70 -11.59 -0.52
CA GLY A 54 -15.00 -11.33 -1.76
C GLY A 54 -15.90 -10.85 -2.89
N GLU A 55 -15.39 -10.97 -4.12
CA GLU A 55 -16.11 -10.70 -5.36
C GLU A 55 -16.21 -11.92 -6.29
N ASP A 56 -17.06 -11.81 -7.30
CA ASP A 56 -17.13 -12.73 -8.42
C ASP A 56 -15.78 -12.76 -9.17
N LYS A 57 -15.40 -13.92 -9.69
CA LYS A 57 -14.11 -14.09 -10.40
C LYS A 57 -13.99 -13.28 -11.68
N SER A 58 -15.13 -12.90 -12.28
CA SER A 58 -15.23 -11.97 -13.41
C SER A 58 -15.48 -10.52 -12.97
N GLY A 59 -15.38 -10.26 -11.67
CA GLY A 59 -15.50 -8.93 -11.08
C GLY A 59 -14.44 -7.96 -11.62
N PRO A 60 -14.69 -6.65 -11.48
CA PRO A 60 -13.82 -5.62 -12.00
C PRO A 60 -12.60 -5.32 -11.11
N GLY A 61 -12.45 -6.00 -9.97
CA GLY A 61 -11.42 -5.72 -8.98
C GLY A 61 -11.78 -4.56 -8.06
N LEU A 62 -12.36 -4.82 -6.89
CA LEU A 62 -12.76 -3.80 -5.91
C LEU A 62 -11.64 -2.80 -5.58
N PHE A 63 -10.39 -3.26 -5.52
CA PHE A 63 -9.24 -2.45 -5.12
C PHE A 63 -8.49 -1.93 -6.35
N PHE A 64 -9.15 -1.06 -7.13
CA PHE A 64 -8.59 -0.48 -8.36
C PHE A 64 -8.07 -1.53 -9.34
N GLY A 65 -8.92 -2.52 -9.66
CA GLY A 65 -8.59 -3.60 -10.59
C GLY A 65 -8.04 -4.85 -9.92
N LEU A 66 -7.63 -4.76 -8.65
CA LEU A 66 -7.26 -5.94 -7.86
C LEU A 66 -8.53 -6.57 -7.21
N PRO A 67 -8.75 -7.89 -7.34
CA PRO A 67 -9.94 -8.58 -6.87
C PRO A 67 -10.02 -8.67 -5.34
N PHE A 68 -11.21 -8.44 -4.78
CA PHE A 68 -11.45 -8.77 -3.38
C PHE A 68 -11.61 -10.29 -3.19
N LEU A 69 -10.62 -10.93 -2.57
CA LEU A 69 -10.61 -12.38 -2.41
C LEU A 69 -11.68 -12.86 -1.44
N SER A 70 -12.38 -13.94 -1.81
CA SER A 70 -13.19 -14.72 -0.88
C SER A 70 -12.32 -15.37 0.19
N LEU A 71 -12.91 -15.74 1.34
CA LEU A 71 -12.17 -16.39 2.43
C LEU A 71 -11.44 -17.68 2.01
N ASP A 72 -12.03 -18.46 1.09
CA ASP A 72 -11.37 -19.64 0.54
C ASP A 72 -10.12 -19.26 -0.26
N GLU A 73 -10.21 -18.21 -1.08
CA GLU A 73 -9.07 -17.70 -1.85
C GLU A 73 -8.01 -17.05 -0.96
N VAL A 74 -8.40 -16.38 0.12
CA VAL A 74 -7.47 -15.88 1.15
C VAL A 74 -6.69 -17.03 1.76
N LEU A 75 -7.36 -18.12 2.14
CA LEU A 75 -6.70 -19.28 2.74
C LEU A 75 -5.72 -19.96 1.77
N ASP A 76 -6.10 -20.09 0.50
CA ASP A 76 -5.23 -20.68 -0.51
C ASP A 76 -3.99 -19.83 -0.76
N GLU A 77 -4.17 -18.51 -0.90
CA GLU A 77 -3.07 -17.55 -1.07
C GLU A 77 -2.17 -17.51 0.17
N TRP A 78 -2.75 -17.48 1.37
CA TRP A 78 -2.01 -17.49 2.63
C TRP A 78 -1.18 -18.77 2.81
N ARG A 79 -1.71 -19.94 2.44
CA ARG A 79 -0.96 -21.21 2.49
C ARG A 79 0.26 -21.20 1.58
N ILE A 80 0.21 -20.49 0.45
CA ILE A 80 1.37 -20.29 -0.43
C ILE A 80 2.44 -19.49 0.32
N TRP A 81 2.08 -18.33 0.86
CA TRP A 81 3.01 -17.46 1.58
C TRP A 81 3.58 -18.10 2.84
N LYS A 82 2.78 -18.84 3.60
CA LYS A 82 3.25 -19.60 4.77
C LYS A 82 4.34 -20.61 4.38
N ARG A 83 4.18 -21.33 3.27
CA ARG A 83 5.20 -22.28 2.78
C ARG A 83 6.48 -21.56 2.33
N ILE A 84 6.35 -20.37 1.75
CA ILE A 84 7.50 -19.55 1.34
C ILE A 84 8.29 -19.08 2.56
N GLU A 85 7.63 -18.71 3.66
CA GLU A 85 8.30 -18.31 4.89
C GLU A 85 9.09 -19.45 5.56
N GLU A 86 8.65 -20.69 5.37
CA GLU A 86 9.36 -21.89 5.86
C GLU A 86 10.64 -22.21 5.06
N ASP A 87 10.86 -21.55 3.92
CA ASP A 87 12.02 -21.76 3.05
C ASP A 87 13.05 -20.63 3.19
N ASP A 88 14.18 -20.95 3.84
CA ASP A 88 15.31 -20.05 4.08
C ASP A 88 15.88 -19.41 2.79
N PHE A 89 15.58 -19.97 1.61
CA PHE A 89 15.98 -19.40 0.33
C PHE A 89 15.39 -18.00 0.09
N PHE A 90 14.21 -17.70 0.64
CA PHE A 90 13.47 -16.46 0.40
C PHE A 90 13.78 -15.34 1.39
N ASN A 91 15.03 -15.26 1.85
CA ASN A 91 15.50 -14.17 2.71
C ASN A 91 16.06 -13.01 1.88
N PHE A 92 15.16 -12.24 1.26
CA PHE A 92 15.49 -11.05 0.49
C PHE A 92 15.38 -9.77 1.34
N ASP A 93 16.22 -8.78 1.00
CA ASP A 93 16.14 -7.45 1.58
C ASP A 93 14.73 -6.86 1.31
N ALA A 94 14.15 -6.21 2.31
CA ALA A 94 12.81 -5.62 2.26
C ALA A 94 12.80 -4.33 3.08
N PHE A 95 11.98 -3.37 2.69
CA PHE A 95 11.93 -2.05 3.34
C PHE A 95 10.50 -1.67 3.71
N SER A 96 10.36 -0.94 4.81
CA SER A 96 9.07 -0.41 5.24
C SER A 96 8.96 1.09 4.99
N ILE A 97 7.82 1.51 4.46
CA ILE A 97 7.42 2.92 4.32
C ILE A 97 6.01 3.10 4.92
N PRO A 98 5.85 3.75 6.09
CA PRO A 98 6.93 4.37 6.85
C PRO A 98 7.94 3.42 7.48
N THR A 99 9.17 3.87 7.74
CA THR A 99 10.17 3.08 8.49
C THR A 99 9.63 2.64 9.85
N GLU A 100 9.91 1.38 10.25
CA GLU A 100 9.44 0.73 11.49
C GLU A 100 7.91 0.56 11.61
N TYR A 101 7.16 0.67 10.51
CA TYR A 101 5.71 0.34 10.52
C TYR A 101 5.43 -1.09 10.12
N ILE A 102 6.20 -1.65 9.21
CA ILE A 102 6.09 -3.01 8.68
C ILE A 102 7.41 -3.70 8.97
N LYS A 103 7.37 -4.97 9.41
CA LYS A 103 8.60 -5.72 9.63
C LYS A 103 9.34 -5.89 8.30
N GLU A 104 10.60 -5.48 8.27
CA GLU A 104 11.46 -5.53 7.08
C GLU A 104 11.90 -6.97 6.77
N ARG A 105 10.97 -7.75 6.21
CA ARG A 105 11.18 -9.12 5.74
C ARG A 105 10.47 -9.32 4.40
N TYR A 106 10.93 -10.30 3.64
CA TYR A 106 10.31 -10.63 2.36
C TYR A 106 8.86 -11.15 2.53
N VAL A 107 8.64 -11.99 3.54
CA VAL A 107 7.37 -12.67 3.82
C VAL A 107 7.07 -12.71 5.32
N ASN A 108 5.79 -12.67 5.69
CA ASN A 108 5.29 -12.92 7.04
C ASN A 108 3.92 -13.59 6.93
N HIS A 109 3.71 -14.79 7.50
CA HIS A 109 2.39 -15.43 7.51
C HIS A 109 1.33 -14.62 8.29
N ASN A 110 1.73 -13.60 9.06
CA ASN A 110 0.79 -12.66 9.68
C ASN A 110 0.38 -11.50 8.77
N TRP A 111 0.73 -11.54 7.48
CA TRP A 111 0.16 -10.68 6.45
C TRP A 111 -0.96 -11.42 5.72
N ILE A 112 -2.20 -11.01 5.95
CA ILE A 112 -3.40 -11.67 5.43
C ILE A 112 -3.68 -11.13 4.02
N PRO A 113 -3.55 -11.92 2.94
CA PRO A 113 -3.83 -11.45 1.59
C PRO A 113 -5.33 -11.26 1.40
N ILE A 114 -5.78 -10.03 1.15
CA ILE A 114 -7.19 -9.73 0.80
C ILE A 114 -7.37 -9.49 -0.71
N SER A 115 -6.27 -9.37 -1.43
CA SER A 115 -6.21 -9.18 -2.88
C SER A 115 -4.90 -9.70 -3.47
N LYS A 116 -4.89 -9.89 -4.79
CA LYS A 116 -3.70 -10.32 -5.53
C LYS A 116 -3.73 -9.85 -6.99
N ASP A 117 -2.56 -9.70 -7.59
CA ASP A 117 -2.40 -9.35 -9.01
C ASP A 117 -2.24 -10.56 -9.96
N ASN A 118 -2.18 -11.78 -9.40
CA ASN A 118 -1.82 -13.03 -10.10
C ASN A 118 -0.39 -13.08 -10.69
N GLY A 119 0.43 -12.04 -10.49
CA GLY A 119 1.87 -11.99 -10.74
C GLY A 119 2.71 -12.38 -9.52
N GLY A 120 2.08 -12.45 -8.35
CA GLY A 120 2.69 -12.81 -7.07
C GLY A 120 2.77 -11.64 -6.09
N ASN A 121 2.01 -10.57 -6.32
CA ASN A 121 1.90 -9.42 -5.44
C ASN A 121 0.49 -9.30 -4.87
N ASN A 122 0.41 -8.78 -3.65
CA ASN A 122 -0.77 -8.81 -2.83
C ASN A 122 -1.03 -7.47 -2.15
N LEU A 123 -2.32 -7.18 -1.96
CA LEU A 123 -2.78 -6.25 -0.95
C LEU A 123 -3.18 -7.07 0.27
N GLY A 124 -2.77 -6.67 1.46
CA GLY A 124 -3.07 -7.42 2.68
C GLY A 124 -3.25 -6.60 3.93
N ILE A 125 -3.66 -7.32 4.97
CA ILE A 125 -3.84 -6.80 6.33
C ILE A 125 -2.70 -7.33 7.19
N ASP A 126 -1.93 -6.40 7.75
CA ASP A 126 -0.82 -6.70 8.64
C ASP A 126 -1.31 -6.82 10.08
N VAL A 127 -1.25 -8.04 10.65
CA VAL A 127 -1.59 -8.28 12.06
C VAL A 127 -0.36 -8.50 12.94
N ASP A 128 0.84 -8.34 12.39
CA ASP A 128 2.12 -8.42 13.09
C ASP A 128 3.04 -7.26 12.67
N PRO A 129 2.59 -6.00 12.87
CA PRO A 129 3.32 -4.82 12.47
C PRO A 129 4.63 -4.67 13.26
N ASP A 130 5.47 -3.75 12.80
CA ASP A 130 6.68 -3.36 13.53
C ASP A 130 6.39 -2.24 14.56
N GLU A 131 7.41 -1.78 15.29
CA GLU A 131 7.29 -0.95 16.51
C GLU A 131 6.35 0.27 16.41
N LYS A 132 6.30 0.93 15.25
CA LYS A 132 5.45 2.12 15.00
C LYS A 132 4.17 1.83 14.21
N GLY A 133 4.02 0.61 13.71
CA GLY A 133 2.88 0.20 12.91
C GLY A 133 1.63 -0.06 13.74
N LYS A 134 0.53 -0.39 13.05
CA LYS A 134 -0.77 -0.68 13.67
C LYS A 134 -1.31 -2.01 13.21
N VAL A 135 -1.76 -2.82 14.18
CA VAL A 135 -2.45 -4.08 13.89
C VAL A 135 -3.70 -3.76 13.06
N GLY A 136 -3.83 -4.41 11.91
CA GLY A 136 -4.92 -4.17 10.96
C GLY A 136 -4.63 -3.09 9.91
N GLN A 137 -3.41 -2.55 9.85
CA GLN A 137 -3.00 -1.66 8.76
C GLN A 137 -2.99 -2.42 7.42
N VAL A 138 -3.27 -1.69 6.35
CA VAL A 138 -3.30 -2.23 4.99
C VAL A 138 -1.94 -2.00 4.33
N ILE A 139 -1.37 -3.04 3.75
CA ILE A 139 -0.03 -3.02 3.13
C ILE A 139 -0.01 -3.70 1.76
N ASN A 140 0.99 -3.39 0.93
CA ASN A 140 1.41 -4.28 -0.15
C ASN A 140 2.49 -5.25 0.35
N PHE A 141 2.52 -6.45 -0.21
CA PHE A 141 3.62 -7.41 -0.08
C PHE A 141 3.57 -8.35 -1.28
N GLY A 142 4.68 -9.03 -1.60
CA GLY A 142 4.73 -9.77 -2.85
C GLY A 142 6.12 -10.09 -3.34
N ARG A 143 6.13 -10.84 -4.43
CA ARG A 143 7.32 -11.23 -5.19
C ARG A 143 8.17 -10.04 -5.61
N ASP A 144 7.51 -8.99 -6.08
CA ASP A 144 8.14 -7.80 -6.67
C ASP A 144 8.10 -6.60 -5.71
N GLU A 145 7.51 -6.78 -4.53
CA GLU A 145 7.33 -5.73 -3.52
C GLU A 145 8.53 -5.65 -2.58
N GLU A 146 9.72 -5.26 -3.07
CA GLU A 146 10.90 -5.02 -2.22
C GLU A 146 10.59 -3.96 -1.14
N VAL A 147 9.89 -2.90 -1.53
CA VAL A 147 9.42 -1.83 -0.65
C VAL A 147 7.94 -2.05 -0.31
N LYS A 148 7.66 -2.25 0.97
CA LYS A 148 6.32 -2.37 1.52
C LYS A 148 5.87 -1.01 2.00
N TYR A 149 4.71 -0.59 1.54
CA TYR A 149 4.03 0.62 1.92
C TYR A 149 2.90 0.27 2.87
N VAL A 150 2.78 1.02 3.95
CA VAL A 150 1.48 1.18 4.59
C VAL A 150 0.66 1.99 3.60
N ILE A 151 -0.48 1.44 3.20
CA ILE A 151 -1.42 2.05 2.27
C ILE A 151 -2.49 2.79 3.06
N ALA A 152 -2.98 2.18 4.14
CA ALA A 152 -3.97 2.75 5.03
C ALA A 152 -3.75 2.25 6.47
N ASN A 153 -4.01 3.09 7.48
CA ASN A 153 -3.94 2.66 8.88
C ASN A 153 -5.07 1.68 9.26
N ARG A 154 -6.17 1.72 8.49
CA ARG A 154 -7.40 0.97 8.72
C ARG A 154 -8.04 0.63 7.38
N ILE A 155 -8.77 -0.47 7.32
CA ILE A 155 -9.55 -0.86 6.13
C ILE A 155 -10.57 0.23 5.77
N SER A 156 -11.19 0.86 6.77
CA SER A 156 -12.09 1.99 6.58
C SER A 156 -11.47 3.14 5.79
N ASP A 157 -10.19 3.42 6.01
CA ASP A 157 -9.47 4.53 5.40
C ASP A 157 -9.15 4.20 3.93
N LEU A 158 -8.83 2.93 3.63
CA LEU A 158 -8.71 2.45 2.24
C LEU A 158 -10.05 2.55 1.50
N LEU A 159 -11.14 2.04 2.09
CA LEU A 159 -12.46 2.11 1.45
C LEU A 159 -12.91 3.55 1.21
N LEU A 160 -12.60 4.46 2.15
CA LEU A 160 -12.87 5.88 1.99
C LEU A 160 -12.03 6.50 0.87
N PHE A 161 -10.76 6.12 0.76
CA PHE A 161 -9.88 6.55 -0.33
C PHE A 161 -10.46 6.15 -1.68
N ILE A 162 -10.85 4.87 -1.84
CA ILE A 162 -11.49 4.36 -3.07
C ILE A 162 -12.77 5.15 -3.40
N LEU A 163 -13.64 5.36 -2.41
CA LEU A 163 -14.86 6.14 -2.56
C LEU A 163 -14.58 7.58 -3.01
N GLN A 164 -13.57 8.23 -2.43
CA GLN A 164 -13.18 9.59 -2.81
C GLN A 164 -12.60 9.63 -4.22
N THR A 165 -11.80 8.64 -4.63
CA THR A 165 -11.27 8.52 -5.98
C THR A 165 -12.39 8.42 -7.03
N LEU A 166 -13.43 7.62 -6.75
CA LEU A 166 -14.64 7.53 -7.58
C LEU A 166 -15.37 8.87 -7.66
N LYS A 167 -15.67 9.49 -6.51
CA LYS A 167 -16.39 10.78 -6.47
C LYS A 167 -15.64 11.90 -7.20
N ASN A 168 -14.31 11.88 -7.14
CA ASN A 168 -13.45 12.84 -7.82
C ASN A 168 -13.18 12.50 -9.30
N LYS A 169 -13.68 11.35 -9.79
CA LYS A 169 -13.45 10.83 -11.14
C LYS A 169 -11.97 10.67 -11.49
N ASN A 170 -11.14 10.35 -10.50
CA ASN A 170 -9.71 10.13 -10.69
C ASN A 170 -9.40 8.64 -10.91
N PHE A 171 -10.04 8.05 -11.91
CA PHE A 171 -9.89 6.64 -12.26
C PHE A 171 -10.12 6.45 -13.76
N THR A 172 -9.71 5.30 -14.28
CA THR A 172 -9.93 4.90 -15.67
C THR A 172 -10.61 3.53 -15.69
N ILE A 173 -11.62 3.35 -16.54
CA ILE A 173 -12.27 2.04 -16.79
C ILE A 173 -11.71 1.48 -18.09
N HIS A 174 -11.32 0.21 -18.06
CA HIS A 174 -10.73 -0.52 -19.17
C HIS A 174 -11.65 -1.66 -19.56
N GLN A 175 -11.82 -1.87 -20.86
CA GLN A 175 -12.59 -2.98 -21.42
C GLN A 175 -11.71 -3.76 -22.38
N GLU A 176 -11.46 -5.03 -22.05
CA GLU A 176 -10.66 -5.97 -22.86
C GLU A 176 -11.47 -7.23 -23.11
N GLU A 177 -11.81 -7.51 -24.37
CA GLU A 177 -12.65 -8.66 -24.80
C GLU A 177 -13.86 -8.91 -23.89
N ASP A 178 -13.72 -9.79 -22.89
CA ASP A 178 -14.75 -10.22 -21.94
C ASP A 178 -14.58 -9.66 -20.51
N TYR A 179 -13.56 -8.86 -20.25
CA TYR A 179 -13.21 -8.33 -18.93
C TYR A 179 -13.34 -6.80 -18.87
N LEU A 180 -13.99 -6.34 -17.80
CA LEU A 180 -14.13 -4.92 -17.49
C LEU A 180 -13.46 -4.69 -16.14
N TYR A 181 -12.45 -3.83 -16.09
CA TYR A 181 -11.72 -3.50 -14.87
C TYR A 181 -11.46 -2.00 -14.79
N TRP A 182 -10.82 -1.54 -13.72
CA TRP A 182 -10.51 -0.13 -13.51
C TRP A 182 -9.18 0.05 -12.81
N SER A 183 -8.58 1.22 -13.00
CA SER A 183 -7.30 1.60 -12.39
C SER A 183 -7.41 2.94 -11.68
N TYR A 184 -6.54 3.16 -10.70
CA TYR A 184 -6.36 4.47 -10.10
C TYR A 184 -5.77 5.46 -11.12
N GLY A 185 -6.25 6.70 -11.13
CA GLY A 185 -5.74 7.77 -11.99
C GLY A 185 -6.55 7.97 -13.27
N ALA A 186 -6.70 9.23 -13.67
CA ALA A 186 -7.34 9.59 -14.94
C ALA A 186 -6.34 9.54 -16.11
N ASN A 187 -6.63 8.71 -17.12
CA ASN A 187 -5.86 8.53 -18.36
C ASN A 187 -4.57 7.70 -18.26
N ASP A 188 -4.37 6.95 -17.19
CA ASP A 188 -3.21 6.08 -17.01
C ASP A 188 -3.66 4.62 -16.83
N ASN A 189 -2.98 3.70 -17.53
CA ASN A 189 -3.10 2.25 -17.30
C ASN A 189 -1.94 1.77 -16.41
N ILE A 190 -1.89 2.28 -15.18
CA ILE A 190 -0.89 1.89 -14.19
C ILE A 190 -1.57 0.95 -13.19
N HIS A 191 -0.95 -0.21 -12.97
CA HIS A 191 -1.39 -1.19 -11.98
C HIS A 191 -1.34 -0.58 -10.56
N PHE A 192 -2.31 -0.86 -9.69
CA PHE A 192 -2.44 -0.11 -8.43
C PHE A 192 -1.22 -0.24 -7.51
N LEU A 193 -0.62 -1.44 -7.41
CA LEU A 193 0.59 -1.65 -6.60
C LEU A 193 1.78 -0.86 -7.16
N ASP A 194 1.88 -0.78 -8.49
CA ASP A 194 2.86 0.09 -9.15
C ASP A 194 2.54 1.57 -8.92
N ALA A 195 1.28 1.98 -8.73
CA ALA A 195 0.97 3.39 -8.51
C ALA A 195 1.38 3.89 -7.10
N LEU A 196 1.57 3.00 -6.11
CA LEU A 196 1.77 3.36 -4.69
C LEU A 196 2.92 4.35 -4.46
N PHE A 197 3.97 4.29 -5.28
CA PHE A 197 5.12 5.19 -5.16
C PHE A 197 4.80 6.64 -5.54
N ASN A 198 3.81 6.87 -6.42
CA ASN A 198 3.51 8.20 -6.98
C ASN A 198 2.26 8.87 -6.41
N ILE A 199 1.50 8.18 -5.55
CA ILE A 199 0.20 8.66 -5.10
C ILE A 199 0.23 9.08 -3.63
N GLU A 200 -0.58 10.07 -3.27
CA GLU A 200 -0.82 10.41 -1.87
C GLU A 200 -1.70 9.31 -1.25
N LEU A 201 -1.11 8.54 -0.32
CA LEU A 201 -1.78 7.44 0.36
C LEU A 201 -2.52 7.95 1.61
N PRO A 202 -3.67 7.37 1.97
CA PRO A 202 -4.47 7.82 3.11
C PRO A 202 -3.78 7.64 4.49
N VAL A 203 -2.65 6.95 4.56
CA VAL A 203 -1.79 6.86 5.75
C VAL A 203 -0.61 7.83 5.74
N LEU A 204 -0.13 8.19 4.56
CA LEU A 204 0.96 9.14 4.37
C LEU A 204 0.36 10.54 4.39
N GLN A 205 -0.19 10.95 5.54
CA GLN A 205 -0.21 12.38 5.84
C GLN A 205 1.19 12.68 6.32
N PRO A 206 2.02 13.41 5.55
CA PRO A 206 3.28 13.88 6.09
C PRO A 206 2.91 14.61 7.37
N GLN A 207 3.41 14.11 8.51
CA GLN A 207 3.35 14.90 9.73
C GLN A 207 4.24 16.11 9.43
N PHE A 208 3.64 17.17 8.87
CA PHE A 208 4.26 18.46 8.63
C PHE A 208 4.48 19.13 9.99
N ILE A 209 5.31 18.50 10.80
CA ILE A 209 5.91 19.13 11.95
C ILE A 209 6.98 20.04 11.31
N PHE A 210 6.59 21.29 11.07
CA PHE A 210 7.39 22.42 10.55
C PHE A 210 7.50 22.61 9.03
N GLN A 211 6.44 23.05 8.34
CA GLN A 211 6.62 23.74 7.03
C GLN A 211 5.78 25.01 6.92
N SER A 212 6.39 26.14 7.29
CA SER A 212 6.16 27.39 6.57
C SER A 212 7.11 27.42 5.37
N GLU A 213 6.79 28.16 4.29
CA GLU A 213 7.70 28.35 3.13
C GLU A 213 9.11 28.81 3.57
N ASN A 214 9.19 29.52 4.69
CA ASN A 214 10.46 29.96 5.26
C ASN A 214 11.38 28.79 5.63
N ASN A 215 10.85 27.68 6.16
CA ASN A 215 11.69 26.56 6.60
C ASN A 215 12.32 25.79 5.42
N VAL A 216 11.58 25.61 4.32
CA VAL A 216 12.09 24.92 3.13
C VAL A 216 13.12 25.78 2.41
N LYS A 217 12.86 27.09 2.33
CA LYS A 217 13.81 28.05 1.79
C LYS A 217 15.10 28.10 2.62
N ASP A 218 14.98 28.21 3.94
CA ASP A 218 16.13 28.26 4.84
C ASP A 218 16.95 26.95 4.78
N TRP A 219 16.28 25.81 4.67
CA TRP A 219 16.95 24.52 4.42
C TRP A 219 17.70 24.52 3.09
N TYR A 220 17.05 24.90 1.99
CA TYR A 220 17.69 24.93 0.67
C TYR A 220 18.90 25.88 0.64
N ASP A 221 18.77 27.04 1.29
CA ASP A 221 19.84 28.02 1.42
C ASP A 221 21.02 27.49 2.27
N SER A 222 20.76 26.55 3.19
CA SER A 222 21.81 25.89 4.00
C SER A 222 22.61 24.80 3.27
N LEU A 223 22.12 24.33 2.11
CA LEU A 223 22.76 23.26 1.34
C LEU A 223 24.10 23.70 0.75
N ASP A 224 25.07 22.80 0.75
CA ASP A 224 26.33 22.97 0.02
C ASP A 224 26.14 22.82 -1.50
N GLU A 225 27.19 23.07 -2.27
CA GLU A 225 27.14 23.02 -3.74
C GLU A 225 26.77 21.62 -4.27
N ASN A 226 27.18 20.55 -3.58
CA ASN A 226 26.88 19.17 -3.98
C ASN A 226 25.39 18.85 -3.75
N TRP A 227 24.84 19.27 -2.61
CA TRP A 227 23.43 19.10 -2.29
C TRP A 227 22.54 19.97 -3.16
N ARG A 228 22.93 21.20 -3.48
CA ARG A 228 22.19 22.03 -4.45
C ARG A 228 22.20 21.42 -5.84
N TYR A 229 23.29 20.78 -6.25
CA TYR A 229 23.34 20.03 -7.51
C TYR A 229 22.35 18.85 -7.52
N ILE A 230 22.24 18.14 -6.39
CA ILE A 230 21.33 16.99 -6.23
C ILE A 230 19.85 17.42 -6.17
N VAL A 231 19.54 18.45 -5.37
CA VAL A 231 18.17 18.95 -5.18
C VAL A 231 17.65 19.68 -6.42
N GLY A 232 18.56 20.30 -7.18
CA GLY A 232 18.20 21.16 -8.30
C GLY A 232 17.83 22.56 -7.83
N ALA A 233 17.08 23.32 -8.63
CA ALA A 233 16.69 24.68 -8.29
C ALA A 233 15.82 24.76 -7.02
N SER A 234 15.77 25.92 -6.35
CA SER A 234 15.02 26.11 -5.09
C SER A 234 13.53 25.77 -5.20
N GLU A 235 12.94 25.95 -6.39
CA GLU A 235 11.55 25.63 -6.70
C GLU A 235 11.29 24.11 -6.72
N CYS A 236 12.34 23.30 -6.84
CA CYS A 236 12.30 21.85 -6.74
C CYS A 236 12.50 21.34 -5.31
N ALA A 237 12.88 22.20 -4.34
CA ALA A 237 13.18 21.82 -2.96
C ALA A 237 12.01 21.09 -2.28
N ASP A 238 10.80 21.65 -2.37
CA ASP A 238 9.59 21.02 -1.83
C ASP A 238 9.33 19.65 -2.45
N ARG A 239 9.51 19.55 -3.77
CA ARG A 239 9.33 18.28 -4.49
C ARG A 239 10.37 17.26 -4.05
N PHE A 240 11.62 17.65 -3.94
CA PHE A 240 12.72 16.79 -3.51
C PHE A 240 12.49 16.26 -2.09
N ILE A 241 12.06 17.12 -1.17
CA ILE A 241 11.72 16.71 0.20
C ILE A 241 10.55 15.71 0.21
N ARG A 242 9.57 15.88 -0.69
CA ARG A 242 8.38 15.02 -0.77
C ARG A 242 8.59 13.75 -1.59
N ASP A 243 9.66 13.66 -2.38
CA ASP A 243 9.91 12.52 -3.24
C ASP A 243 10.11 11.25 -2.40
N LYS A 244 9.48 10.16 -2.83
CA LYS A 244 9.41 8.88 -2.10
C LYS A 244 10.49 7.89 -2.51
N ARG A 245 11.29 8.19 -3.55
CA ARG A 245 12.45 7.39 -3.96
C ARG A 245 13.55 8.28 -4.52
N LEU A 246 14.54 8.61 -3.69
CA LEU A 246 15.74 9.31 -4.13
C LEU A 246 16.85 8.29 -4.43
N TYR A 247 17.34 8.28 -5.66
CA TYR A 247 18.51 7.49 -6.05
C TYR A 247 19.75 8.38 -6.08
N LEU A 248 20.48 8.41 -4.97
CA LEU A 248 21.71 9.19 -4.87
C LEU A 248 22.92 8.29 -5.15
N GLY A 249 23.50 8.41 -6.34
CA GLY A 249 24.64 7.61 -6.79
C GLY A 249 25.95 7.96 -6.06
N GLY A 250 26.53 6.99 -5.35
CA GLY A 250 27.70 7.22 -4.52
C GLY A 250 29.06 7.18 -5.22
N LYS A 251 29.58 8.38 -5.55
CA LYS A 251 30.95 8.82 -5.21
C LYS A 251 30.91 10.33 -4.91
N GLY A 252 30.83 10.72 -3.63
CA GLY A 252 30.97 12.13 -3.21
C GLY A 252 30.07 12.61 -2.07
N LEU A 253 29.00 11.88 -1.74
CA LEU A 253 28.16 12.22 -0.59
C LEU A 253 28.84 11.81 0.72
N VAL A 254 29.37 12.79 1.44
CA VAL A 254 30.05 12.60 2.74
C VAL A 254 29.18 13.03 3.93
N ASP A 255 28.21 13.91 3.71
CA ASP A 255 27.24 14.37 4.71
C ASP A 255 25.82 14.13 4.18
N ILE A 256 25.01 13.45 5.00
CA ILE A 256 23.62 13.09 4.69
C ILE A 256 22.62 13.84 5.58
N SER A 257 23.12 14.72 6.46
CA SER A 257 22.30 15.54 7.34
C SER A 257 21.22 16.36 6.60
N PRO A 258 21.41 16.82 5.34
CA PRO A 258 20.34 17.50 4.63
C PRO A 258 19.09 16.65 4.37
N LEU A 259 19.23 15.33 4.33
CA LEU A 259 18.10 14.42 4.22
C LEU A 259 17.31 14.31 5.53
N GLN A 260 17.74 14.91 6.64
CA GLN A 260 16.91 14.94 7.87
C GLN A 260 15.60 15.73 7.69
N MET A 261 15.54 16.62 6.70
CA MET A 261 14.29 17.30 6.34
C MET A 261 13.34 16.39 5.56
N CYS A 262 13.84 15.27 5.06
CA CYS A 262 13.01 14.22 4.56
C CYS A 262 12.45 13.39 5.71
N THR A 263 11.16 13.07 5.63
CA THR A 263 10.42 12.31 6.65
C THR A 263 11.00 10.93 6.95
N GLU A 264 11.68 10.30 5.98
CA GLU A 264 12.23 8.93 6.06
C GLU A 264 13.50 8.87 5.20
N VAL A 265 14.53 8.15 5.65
CA VAL A 265 15.81 8.00 4.95
C VAL A 265 16.45 6.66 5.35
N TYR A 266 16.54 5.74 4.41
CA TYR A 266 17.24 4.46 4.53
C TYR A 266 18.62 4.52 3.87
N ARG A 267 19.64 3.93 4.51
CA ARG A 267 20.99 3.79 3.94
C ARG A 267 21.30 2.32 3.78
N SER A 268 21.47 1.85 2.55
CA SER A 268 21.95 0.48 2.32
C SER A 268 23.43 0.38 2.68
N GLU A 269 23.84 -0.60 3.49
CA GLU A 269 25.26 -0.84 3.75
C GLU A 269 25.96 -1.59 2.60
N ARG A 270 25.19 -2.30 1.75
CA ARG A 270 25.73 -3.13 0.66
C ARG A 270 25.98 -2.37 -0.64
N THR A 271 25.42 -1.17 -0.75
CA THR A 271 25.58 -0.30 -1.92
C THR A 271 25.66 1.14 -1.43
N ASN A 272 26.48 2.00 -2.03
CA ASN A 272 26.60 3.42 -1.63
C ASN A 272 25.33 4.23 -1.99
N PHE A 273 24.16 3.76 -1.61
CA PHE A 273 22.86 4.35 -1.91
C PHE A 273 22.16 4.70 -0.61
N ILE A 274 21.54 5.88 -0.64
CA ILE A 274 20.60 6.33 0.36
C ILE A 274 19.25 6.28 -0.34
N ARG A 275 18.35 5.42 0.12
CA ARG A 275 16.97 5.31 -0.36
C ARG A 275 16.10 6.02 0.66
N LYS A 276 15.42 7.08 0.27
CA LYS A 276 14.23 7.49 1.01
C LYS A 276 13.05 6.67 0.51
#